data_AF-A0A2V7NVS2-F1
#
_entry.id   AF-A0A2V7NVS2-F1
#
_cell.length_a   1.000
_cell.length_b   1.000
_cell.length_c   1.000
_cell.angle_alpha   90.00
_cell.angle_beta   90.00
_cell.angle_gamma   90.00
#
_symmetry.space_group_name_H-M   'P 1'
#
loop_
_entity.id
_entity.type
_entity.pdbx_description
1 polymer ?
#
loop_
_entity_poly.entity_id
_entity_poly.type
_entity_poly.pdbx_seq_one_letter_code
_entity_poly.pdbx_strand_id
1 'polypeptide(L)'
;MNGSRPKRAELALALLVLVVGTVTCRDAPSPTAPPDRPSFIINGQPTGDNSFSNVGALLFDFDQNGVITGDDALCSGSLIAPTVFLTAAHCVSFFPANAQLYVSFSADLFDKQLKVIAATEFHFDPGFGHDLGDLHDVAVVLLPAGSTTTIQPLRLPPAGLLDDLAAHNGLKDRIFLNVGYGVDATLRGKPHYTFDGVRKVSQSPFQALERFWLWLNMNSHATGLGGDCFGDSGSPKFFDGNTSLIVATVTTGDAVCRATSKDYRLDTSTARAFLGQFVSLP
;
A
#
# COMPACT_ATOMS: atom_id res chain seq x y z
N MET A 1 54.79 -11.53 76.04
CA MET A 1 54.61 -12.19 77.35
C MET A 1 53.18 -11.97 77.81
N ASN A 2 52.53 -13.07 78.21
CA ASN A 2 51.31 -13.19 79.05
C ASN A 2 50.06 -12.44 78.55
N GLY A 3 48.96 -13.08 78.14
CA GLY A 3 48.37 -14.33 78.64
C GLY A 3 47.41 -14.02 79.79
N SER A 4 46.10 -14.01 79.54
CA SER A 4 45.03 -14.57 80.41
C SER A 4 43.62 -14.21 79.90
N ARG A 5 42.85 -15.27 79.57
CA ARG A 5 41.37 -15.36 79.50
C ARG A 5 40.82 -15.65 80.93
N PRO A 6 39.51 -15.89 81.16
CA PRO A 6 38.27 -15.25 80.66
C PRO A 6 37.27 -14.95 81.83
N LYS A 7 36.13 -14.29 81.59
CA LYS A 7 34.87 -14.59 82.31
C LYS A 7 33.67 -14.51 81.37
N ARG A 8 32.82 -15.54 81.49
CA ARG A 8 31.60 -15.82 80.73
C ARG A 8 30.50 -14.82 81.06
N ALA A 9 29.73 -14.42 80.06
CA ALA A 9 28.31 -14.09 80.20
C ALA A 9 27.61 -14.59 78.94
N GLU A 10 26.76 -15.60 79.10
CA GLU A 10 25.87 -16.11 78.07
C GLU A 10 24.72 -15.14 77.87
N LEU A 11 24.38 -14.79 76.63
CA LEU A 11 23.04 -14.35 76.27
C LEU A 11 22.73 -14.72 74.81
N ALA A 12 21.85 -15.72 74.69
CA ALA A 12 20.82 -15.95 73.68
C ALA A 12 21.03 -15.47 72.23
N LEU A 13 21.26 -16.45 71.35
CA LEU A 13 20.41 -16.84 70.23
C LEU A 13 19.81 -15.75 69.31
N ALA A 14 20.40 -15.57 68.13
CA ALA A 14 19.67 -15.33 66.88
C ALA A 14 20.55 -15.71 65.67
N LEU A 15 20.32 -16.91 65.10
CA LEU A 15 20.83 -17.28 63.78
C LEU A 15 20.07 -16.45 62.75
N LEU A 16 20.73 -15.50 62.09
CA LEU A 16 20.23 -14.92 60.85
C LEU A 16 20.71 -15.79 59.69
N VAL A 17 19.95 -16.81 59.34
CA VAL A 17 20.13 -17.53 58.07
C VAL A 17 19.56 -16.64 56.98
N LEU A 18 20.44 -16.09 56.13
CA LEU A 18 20.05 -15.42 54.90
C LEU A 18 19.57 -16.50 53.91
N VAL A 19 18.27 -16.81 53.93
CA VAL A 19 17.65 -17.61 52.87
C VAL A 19 17.49 -16.70 51.66
N VAL A 20 18.37 -16.86 50.67
CA VAL A 20 18.12 -16.35 49.32
C VAL A 20 16.98 -17.20 48.75
N GLY A 21 15.75 -16.69 48.85
CA GLY A 21 14.60 -17.30 48.20
C GLY A 21 14.76 -17.19 46.69
N THR A 22 14.97 -18.31 46.02
CA THR A 22 14.77 -18.41 44.58
C THR A 22 13.27 -18.32 44.32
N VAL A 23 12.79 -17.12 44.01
CA VAL A 23 11.48 -16.97 43.37
C VAL A 23 11.60 -17.65 42.01
N THR A 24 11.09 -18.87 41.90
CA THR A 24 10.79 -19.45 40.60
C THR A 24 9.58 -18.68 40.07
N CYS A 25 9.84 -17.74 39.16
CA CYS A 25 8.79 -17.24 38.29
C CYS A 25 8.17 -18.46 37.61
N ARG A 26 6.91 -18.74 37.95
CA ARG A 26 6.09 -19.63 37.11
C ARG A 26 5.88 -18.89 35.81
N ASP A 27 6.41 -19.43 34.73
CA ASP A 27 6.19 -18.92 33.38
C ASP A 27 4.68 -18.84 33.13
N ALA A 28 4.17 -17.62 32.99
CA ALA A 28 2.87 -17.42 32.40
C ALA A 28 2.96 -17.86 30.93
N PRO A 29 1.98 -18.61 30.39
CA PRO A 29 1.96 -18.89 28.96
C PRO A 29 1.97 -17.56 28.21
N SER A 30 2.97 -17.40 27.35
CA SER A 30 3.09 -16.23 26.48
C SER A 30 1.83 -16.10 25.62
N PRO A 31 1.32 -14.88 25.36
CA PRO A 31 0.29 -14.70 24.36
C PRO A 31 0.84 -15.27 23.05
N THR A 32 0.19 -16.28 22.49
CA THR A 32 0.54 -16.80 21.17
C THR A 32 0.51 -15.64 20.19
N ALA A 33 1.69 -15.29 19.67
CA ALA A 33 1.80 -14.39 18.53
C ALA A 33 0.89 -14.92 17.41
N PRO A 34 0.11 -14.06 16.74
CA PRO A 34 -0.59 -14.48 15.53
C PRO A 34 0.46 -15.00 14.53
N PRO A 35 0.13 -16.01 13.71
CA PRO A 35 1.08 -16.56 12.75
C PRO A 35 1.53 -15.45 11.80
N ASP A 36 2.84 -15.26 11.68
CA ASP A 36 3.49 -14.41 10.68
C ASP A 36 3.04 -14.87 9.29
N ARG A 37 2.05 -14.16 8.73
CA ARG A 37 1.75 -14.20 7.30
C ARG A 37 2.41 -12.96 6.70
N PRO A 38 3.30 -13.10 5.70
CA PRO A 38 3.90 -11.95 5.05
C PRO A 38 2.80 -11.11 4.36
N SER A 39 3.00 -9.79 4.32
CA SER A 39 1.94 -8.83 4.09
C SER A 39 2.41 -7.60 3.30
N PHE A 40 2.67 -7.78 1.99
CA PHE A 40 2.98 -6.79 0.92
C PHE A 40 1.99 -5.61 0.81
N ILE A 41 2.37 -4.53 0.15
CA ILE A 41 2.22 -3.18 0.72
C ILE A 41 2.96 -3.12 2.06
N ILE A 42 3.85 -2.14 2.29
CA ILE A 42 4.63 -2.06 3.53
C ILE A 42 3.70 -2.09 4.73
N ASN A 43 3.87 -3.08 5.62
CA ASN A 43 3.02 -3.26 6.80
C ASN A 43 1.51 -3.33 6.44
N GLY A 44 1.18 -3.87 5.26
CA GLY A 44 -0.16 -4.09 4.78
C GLY A 44 -0.78 -5.36 5.32
N GLN A 45 -1.97 -5.73 4.88
CA GLN A 45 -2.62 -7.01 5.16
C GLN A 45 -3.39 -7.47 3.91
N PRO A 46 -3.49 -8.80 3.65
CA PRO A 46 -4.32 -9.34 2.57
C PRO A 46 -5.75 -8.82 2.61
N THR A 47 -6.24 -8.32 1.47
CA THR A 47 -7.63 -7.84 1.34
C THR A 47 -8.65 -8.96 1.33
N GLY A 48 -8.23 -10.16 0.90
CA GLY A 48 -9.12 -11.28 0.57
C GLY A 48 -9.96 -11.02 -0.68
N ASP A 49 -10.84 -11.97 -1.01
CA ASP A 49 -11.55 -11.96 -2.29
C ASP A 49 -12.65 -10.89 -2.40
N ASN A 50 -13.26 -10.53 -1.27
CA ASN A 50 -14.49 -9.73 -1.24
C ASN A 50 -14.29 -8.24 -0.91
N SER A 51 -13.05 -7.83 -0.61
CA SER A 51 -12.73 -6.43 -0.34
C SER A 51 -11.84 -5.88 -1.45
N PHE A 52 -12.12 -4.65 -1.87
CA PHE A 52 -11.34 -3.96 -2.91
C PHE A 52 -11.24 -4.74 -4.23
N SER A 53 -12.30 -5.47 -4.62
CA SER A 53 -12.35 -6.22 -5.88
C SER A 53 -12.30 -5.34 -7.14
N ASN A 54 -12.40 -4.02 -6.97
CA ASN A 54 -12.21 -3.01 -8.00
C ASN A 54 -10.77 -2.49 -8.10
N VAL A 55 -9.86 -2.98 -7.27
CA VAL A 55 -8.42 -2.73 -7.38
C VAL A 55 -7.78 -3.96 -8.02
N GLY A 56 -7.03 -3.72 -9.10
CA GLY A 56 -6.47 -4.78 -9.93
C GLY A 56 -4.99 -4.58 -10.22
N ALA A 57 -4.36 -5.63 -10.70
CA ALA A 57 -2.99 -5.62 -11.22
C ALA A 57 -3.03 -5.40 -12.74
N LEU A 58 -2.07 -4.61 -13.22
CA LEU A 58 -1.73 -4.48 -14.63
C LEU A 58 -0.59 -5.46 -14.94
N LEU A 59 -0.77 -6.27 -15.99
CA LEU A 59 0.16 -7.31 -16.39
C LEU A 59 0.57 -7.17 -17.86
N PHE A 60 1.78 -7.60 -18.17
CA PHE A 60 2.30 -7.69 -19.53
C PHE A 60 3.23 -8.91 -19.66
N ASP A 61 3.07 -9.67 -20.74
CA ASP A 61 3.86 -10.86 -21.07
C ASP A 61 5.29 -10.48 -21.49
N PHE A 62 6.17 -10.27 -20.50
CA PHE A 62 7.54 -9.81 -20.75
C PHE A 62 8.43 -10.91 -21.35
N ASP A 63 8.16 -12.18 -21.04
CA ASP A 63 8.95 -13.31 -21.54
C ASP A 63 8.43 -13.87 -22.88
N GLN A 64 7.27 -13.39 -23.33
CA GLN A 64 6.64 -13.70 -24.62
C GLN A 64 6.25 -15.17 -24.76
N ASN A 65 5.93 -15.84 -23.65
CA ASN A 65 5.56 -17.24 -23.64
C ASN A 65 4.06 -17.49 -23.91
N GLY A 66 3.24 -16.43 -23.94
CA GLY A 66 1.79 -16.47 -24.18
C GLY A 66 0.95 -16.89 -22.98
N VAL A 67 1.54 -17.01 -21.79
CA VAL A 67 0.92 -17.45 -20.54
C VAL A 67 1.08 -16.35 -19.49
N ILE A 68 -0.04 -15.73 -19.10
CA ILE A 68 -0.04 -14.68 -18.08
C ILE A 68 -0.10 -15.30 -16.68
N THR A 69 0.87 -14.91 -15.86
CA THR A 69 1.03 -15.33 -14.46
C THR A 69 1.23 -14.12 -13.55
N GLY A 70 1.35 -14.35 -12.23
CA GLY A 70 1.67 -13.28 -11.29
C GLY A 70 3.02 -12.60 -11.56
N ASP A 71 3.98 -13.31 -12.15
CA ASP A 71 5.30 -12.76 -12.48
C ASP A 71 5.26 -11.68 -13.58
N ASP A 72 4.15 -11.60 -14.31
CA ASP A 72 3.91 -10.60 -15.37
C ASP A 72 3.34 -9.28 -14.83
N ALA A 73 3.05 -9.20 -13.52
CA ALA A 73 2.51 -7.99 -12.92
C ALA A 73 3.59 -6.90 -12.82
N LEU A 74 3.27 -5.71 -13.35
CA LEU A 74 4.18 -4.56 -13.35
C LEU A 74 3.67 -3.40 -12.48
N CYS A 75 2.36 -3.21 -12.43
CA CYS A 75 1.72 -2.08 -11.76
C CYS A 75 0.37 -2.49 -11.20
N SER A 76 -0.26 -1.58 -10.49
CA SER A 76 -1.59 -1.69 -9.96
C SER A 76 -2.52 -0.64 -10.58
N GLY A 77 -3.79 -0.67 -10.21
CA GLY A 77 -4.78 0.28 -10.69
C GLY A 77 -6.17 -0.01 -10.18
N SER A 78 -7.15 0.68 -10.74
CA SER A 78 -8.54 0.59 -10.27
C SER A 78 -9.57 0.69 -11.39
N LEU A 79 -10.65 -0.08 -11.27
CA LEU A 79 -11.79 0.02 -12.18
C LEU A 79 -12.62 1.27 -11.81
N ILE A 80 -12.69 2.25 -12.72
CA ILE A 80 -13.42 3.52 -12.53
C ILE A 80 -14.68 3.63 -13.39
N ALA A 81 -14.82 2.76 -14.38
CA ALA A 81 -16.06 2.48 -15.11
C ALA A 81 -16.06 1.01 -15.58
N PRO A 82 -17.19 0.43 -16.04
CA PRO A 82 -17.25 -0.99 -16.42
C PRO A 82 -16.21 -1.45 -17.44
N THR A 83 -15.65 -0.54 -18.23
CA THR A 83 -14.62 -0.85 -19.24
C THR A 83 -13.37 0.01 -19.08
N VAL A 84 -13.21 0.74 -17.97
CA VAL A 84 -12.11 1.70 -17.81
C VAL A 84 -11.35 1.39 -16.53
N PHE A 85 -10.12 0.91 -16.69
CA PHE A 85 -9.16 0.67 -15.63
C PHE A 85 -8.17 1.82 -15.57
N LEU A 86 -8.17 2.58 -14.48
CA LEU A 86 -7.26 3.67 -14.19
C LEU A 86 -5.93 3.13 -13.65
N THR A 87 -4.82 3.65 -14.18
CA THR A 87 -3.46 3.38 -13.69
C THR A 87 -2.59 4.63 -13.90
N ALA A 88 -1.28 4.53 -13.65
CA ALA A 88 -0.32 5.61 -13.87
C ALA A 88 0.21 5.61 -15.32
N ALA A 89 0.54 6.79 -15.86
CA ALA A 89 1.09 6.92 -17.20
C ALA A 89 2.45 6.24 -17.32
N HIS A 90 3.30 6.35 -16.30
CA HIS A 90 4.62 5.71 -16.31
C HIS A 90 4.57 4.18 -16.37
N CYS A 91 3.43 3.56 -16.06
CA CYS A 91 3.23 2.11 -16.20
C CYS A 91 3.00 1.67 -17.64
N VAL A 92 2.63 2.59 -18.54
CA VAL A 92 2.24 2.25 -19.92
C VAL A 92 2.96 3.05 -21.01
N SER A 93 3.55 4.20 -20.67
CA SER A 93 4.10 5.16 -21.64
C SER A 93 5.25 4.63 -22.49
N PHE A 94 5.89 3.55 -22.06
CA PHE A 94 7.01 2.93 -22.74
C PHE A 94 6.60 1.81 -23.72
N PHE A 95 5.32 1.41 -23.72
CA PHE A 95 4.82 0.40 -24.65
C PHE A 95 4.46 1.00 -26.01
N PRO A 96 4.64 0.24 -27.11
CA PRO A 96 4.03 0.61 -28.39
C PRO A 96 2.50 0.52 -28.27
N ALA A 97 1.78 1.34 -29.05
CA ALA A 97 0.32 1.43 -28.98
C ALA A 97 -0.43 0.10 -29.22
N ASN A 98 0.21 -0.87 -29.86
CA ASN A 98 -0.35 -2.20 -30.12
C ASN A 98 0.10 -3.27 -29.10
N ALA A 99 0.75 -2.89 -27.98
CA ALA A 99 1.08 -3.82 -26.92
C ALA A 99 -0.18 -4.41 -26.29
N GLN A 100 -0.17 -5.72 -26.05
CA GLN A 100 -1.26 -6.41 -25.39
C GLN A 100 -1.05 -6.37 -23.87
N LEU A 101 -1.80 -5.51 -23.19
CA LEU A 101 -1.87 -5.47 -21.73
C LEU A 101 -2.97 -6.39 -21.20
N TYR A 102 -2.84 -6.80 -19.95
CA TYR A 102 -3.84 -7.58 -19.24
C TYR A 102 -4.15 -6.96 -17.88
N VAL A 103 -5.37 -7.17 -17.40
CA VAL A 103 -5.79 -6.78 -16.05
C VAL A 103 -6.30 -7.99 -15.30
N SER A 104 -5.90 -8.13 -14.04
CA SER A 104 -6.47 -9.10 -13.12
C SER A 104 -7.01 -8.41 -11.87
N PHE A 105 -8.21 -8.81 -11.45
CA PHE A 105 -8.81 -8.39 -10.18
C PHE A 105 -8.76 -9.50 -9.11
N SER A 106 -8.06 -10.60 -9.37
CA SER A 106 -7.87 -11.68 -8.39
C SER A 106 -7.16 -11.16 -7.15
N ALA A 107 -7.57 -11.61 -5.96
CA ALA A 107 -6.89 -11.24 -4.72
C ALA A 107 -5.47 -11.84 -4.61
N ASP A 108 -5.21 -12.93 -5.32
CA ASP A 108 -3.91 -13.60 -5.42
C ASP A 108 -3.61 -13.88 -6.89
N LEU A 109 -2.50 -13.36 -7.40
CA LEU A 109 -2.07 -13.51 -8.79
C LEU A 109 -1.40 -14.87 -9.08
N PHE A 110 -1.05 -15.65 -8.05
CA PHE A 110 -0.53 -17.01 -8.19
C PHE A 110 -1.59 -18.08 -7.90
N ASP A 111 -2.86 -17.68 -7.75
CA ASP A 111 -3.97 -18.62 -7.67
C ASP A 111 -4.09 -19.45 -8.96
N LYS A 112 -4.39 -20.75 -8.81
CA LYS A 112 -4.54 -21.69 -9.94
C LYS A 112 -5.66 -21.32 -10.90
N GLN A 113 -6.63 -20.51 -10.45
CA GLN A 113 -7.76 -20.01 -11.21
C GLN A 113 -7.62 -18.50 -11.48
N LEU A 114 -6.39 -18.01 -11.65
CA LEU A 114 -6.12 -16.63 -12.04
C LEU A 114 -7.03 -16.21 -13.22
N LYS A 115 -7.76 -15.11 -13.03
CA LYS A 115 -8.61 -14.52 -14.05
C LYS A 115 -7.93 -13.29 -14.61
N VAL A 116 -7.53 -13.37 -15.88
CA VAL A 116 -6.95 -12.26 -16.63
C VAL A 116 -7.92 -11.79 -17.69
N ILE A 117 -7.97 -10.47 -17.89
CA ILE A 117 -8.77 -9.81 -18.92
C ILE A 117 -7.79 -9.16 -19.88
N ALA A 118 -7.80 -9.58 -21.14
CA ALA A 118 -7.04 -8.93 -22.19
C ALA A 118 -7.62 -7.53 -22.45
N ALA A 119 -6.78 -6.50 -22.33
CA ALA A 119 -7.16 -5.14 -22.66
C ALA A 119 -7.38 -4.97 -24.17
N THR A 120 -8.25 -4.04 -24.52
CA THR A 120 -8.53 -3.67 -25.92
C THR A 120 -7.60 -2.58 -26.43
N GLU A 121 -7.27 -1.62 -25.58
CA GLU A 121 -6.35 -0.52 -25.83
C GLU A 121 -5.94 0.12 -24.51
N PHE A 122 -4.96 1.02 -24.57
CA PHE A 122 -4.57 1.88 -23.46
C PHE A 122 -4.23 3.27 -23.96
N HIS A 123 -4.44 4.26 -23.10
CA HIS A 123 -4.15 5.65 -23.35
C HIS A 123 -3.50 6.24 -22.10
N PHE A 124 -2.55 7.14 -22.26
CA PHE A 124 -1.98 7.92 -21.17
C PHE A 124 -2.05 9.40 -21.52
N ASP A 125 -2.02 10.26 -20.51
CA ASP A 125 -2.07 11.70 -20.72
C ASP A 125 -0.85 12.14 -21.58
N PRO A 126 -1.06 12.75 -22.77
CA PRO A 126 0.03 13.21 -23.63
C PRO A 126 0.96 14.23 -22.97
N GLY A 127 0.52 14.89 -21.89
CA GLY A 127 1.36 15.78 -21.07
C GLY A 127 2.37 15.04 -20.18
N PHE A 128 2.33 13.70 -20.14
CA PHE A 128 3.15 12.91 -19.23
C PHE A 128 4.65 13.22 -19.35
N GLY A 129 5.29 13.52 -18.22
CA GLY A 129 6.74 13.72 -18.13
C GLY A 129 7.27 15.05 -18.67
N HIS A 130 6.41 15.95 -19.15
CA HIS A 130 6.84 17.25 -19.68
C HIS A 130 7.21 18.27 -18.60
N ASP A 131 6.52 18.26 -17.45
CA ASP A 131 6.78 19.13 -16.30
C ASP A 131 6.85 18.27 -15.02
N LEU A 132 7.87 18.48 -14.18
CA LEU A 132 7.98 17.77 -12.90
C LEU A 132 7.01 18.32 -11.83
N GLY A 133 6.51 19.54 -12.03
CA GLY A 133 5.48 20.15 -11.19
C GLY A 133 4.11 19.52 -11.39
N ASP A 134 3.71 19.33 -12.64
CA ASP A 134 2.52 18.58 -13.08
C ASP A 134 2.96 17.44 -14.00
N LEU A 135 3.11 16.23 -13.44
CA LEU A 135 3.68 15.12 -14.21
C LEU A 135 2.71 14.53 -15.22
N HIS A 136 1.40 14.83 -15.13
CA HIS A 136 0.37 14.16 -15.93
C HIS A 136 0.46 12.63 -15.84
N ASP A 137 0.75 12.10 -14.64
CA ASP A 137 1.00 10.67 -14.45
C ASP A 137 -0.30 9.87 -14.27
N VAL A 138 -1.11 9.88 -15.32
CA VAL A 138 -2.42 9.23 -15.37
C VAL A 138 -2.64 8.53 -16.70
N ALA A 139 -3.19 7.32 -16.64
CA ALA A 139 -3.52 6.50 -17.80
C ALA A 139 -4.78 5.69 -17.59
N VAL A 140 -5.37 5.25 -18.70
CA VAL A 140 -6.47 4.31 -18.72
C VAL A 140 -6.13 3.11 -19.59
N VAL A 141 -6.58 1.94 -19.17
CA VAL A 141 -6.57 0.70 -19.91
C VAL A 141 -8.03 0.30 -20.14
N LEU A 142 -8.40 0.13 -21.41
CA LEU A 142 -9.78 -0.17 -21.77
C LEU A 142 -10.01 -1.68 -21.84
N LEU A 143 -11.06 -2.13 -21.16
CA LEU A 143 -11.43 -3.54 -21.06
C LEU A 143 -12.63 -3.86 -21.96
N PRO A 144 -12.75 -5.10 -22.47
CA PRO A 144 -13.92 -5.52 -23.24
C PRO A 144 -15.22 -5.32 -22.48
N ALA A 145 -16.27 -4.88 -23.18
CA ALA A 145 -17.60 -4.77 -22.60
C ALA A 145 -18.06 -6.12 -22.02
N GLY A 146 -18.63 -6.09 -20.80
CA GLY A 146 -19.09 -7.29 -20.11
C GLY A 146 -18.04 -8.02 -19.26
N SER A 147 -16.76 -7.63 -19.34
CA SER A 147 -15.67 -8.33 -18.63
C SER A 147 -15.63 -8.11 -17.12
N THR A 148 -16.27 -7.06 -16.61
CA THR A 148 -16.24 -6.66 -15.18
C THR A 148 -17.63 -6.56 -14.54
N THR A 149 -18.63 -7.22 -15.10
CA THR A 149 -20.06 -7.08 -14.70
C THR A 149 -20.36 -7.33 -13.22
N THR A 150 -19.49 -8.04 -12.50
CA THR A 150 -19.63 -8.34 -11.07
C THR A 150 -18.82 -7.39 -10.18
N ILE A 151 -18.09 -6.42 -10.75
CA ILE A 151 -17.21 -5.51 -10.02
C ILE A 151 -17.83 -4.11 -10.08
N GLN A 152 -18.09 -3.54 -8.90
CA GLN A 152 -18.57 -2.17 -8.80
C GLN A 152 -17.40 -1.18 -9.02
N PRO A 153 -17.44 -0.33 -10.06
CA PRO A 153 -16.40 0.67 -10.27
C PRO A 153 -16.35 1.71 -9.16
N LEU A 154 -15.15 2.23 -8.92
CA LEU A 154 -14.84 3.31 -7.99
C LEU A 154 -15.26 4.66 -8.55
N ARG A 155 -15.61 5.59 -7.65
CA ARG A 155 -15.93 6.98 -8.02
C ARG A 155 -14.66 7.82 -8.03
N LEU A 156 -14.60 8.74 -8.99
CA LEU A 156 -13.62 9.83 -9.04
C LEU A 156 -14.06 11.01 -8.15
N PRO A 157 -13.13 11.87 -7.71
CA PRO A 157 -13.46 13.02 -6.87
C PRO A 157 -14.01 14.20 -7.69
N PRO A 158 -14.89 15.04 -7.12
CA PRO A 158 -15.23 16.32 -7.72
C PRO A 158 -13.98 17.20 -7.83
N ALA A 159 -14.03 18.17 -8.75
CA ALA A 159 -12.91 19.10 -8.94
C ALA A 159 -12.57 19.85 -7.64
N GLY A 160 -11.27 19.91 -7.31
CA GLY A 160 -10.77 20.67 -6.17
C GLY A 160 -11.09 20.10 -4.78
N LEU A 161 -11.60 18.86 -4.68
CA LEU A 161 -11.96 18.23 -3.40
C LEU A 161 -10.86 18.36 -2.34
N LEU A 162 -9.61 18.05 -2.69
CA LEU A 162 -8.51 18.06 -1.73
C LEU A 162 -8.09 19.48 -1.33
N ASP A 163 -8.21 20.46 -2.24
CA ASP A 163 -7.96 21.86 -1.91
C ASP A 163 -9.04 22.40 -0.97
N ASP A 164 -10.31 22.08 -1.21
CA ASP A 164 -11.42 22.45 -0.34
C ASP A 164 -11.26 21.84 1.05
N LEU A 165 -10.88 20.56 1.14
CA LEU A 165 -10.58 19.93 2.42
C LEU A 165 -9.39 20.59 3.12
N ALA A 166 -8.31 20.91 2.41
CA ALA A 166 -7.15 21.58 2.98
C ALA A 166 -7.51 22.97 3.55
N ALA A 167 -8.28 23.77 2.81
CA ALA A 167 -8.72 25.10 3.21
C ALA A 167 -9.56 25.09 4.50
N HIS A 168 -10.26 23.98 4.77
CA HIS A 168 -11.09 23.78 5.96
C HIS A 168 -10.43 22.86 7.01
N ASN A 169 -9.10 22.66 6.93
CA ASN A 169 -8.33 21.81 7.85
C ASN A 169 -8.84 20.35 7.92
N GLY A 170 -9.55 19.89 6.88
CA GLY A 170 -10.15 18.57 6.78
C GLY A 170 -9.18 17.45 6.38
N LEU A 171 -7.94 17.79 6.01
CA LEU A 171 -6.86 16.81 5.76
C LEU A 171 -6.00 16.54 7.00
N LYS A 172 -6.08 17.39 8.03
CA LYS A 172 -5.32 17.21 9.25
C LYS A 172 -5.69 15.89 9.92
N ASP A 173 -4.67 15.13 10.30
CA ASP A 173 -4.77 13.83 10.97
C ASP A 173 -5.57 12.78 10.16
N ARG A 174 -5.79 13.00 8.86
CA ARG A 174 -6.45 12.02 8.00
C ARG A 174 -5.57 10.81 7.74
N ILE A 175 -6.20 9.65 7.73
CA ILE A 175 -5.62 8.39 7.30
C ILE A 175 -6.14 8.07 5.90
N PHE A 176 -5.23 7.60 5.06
CA PHE A 176 -5.52 7.08 3.74
C PHE A 176 -5.29 5.58 3.71
N LEU A 177 -6.11 4.88 2.93
CA LEU A 177 -5.90 3.46 2.63
C LEU A 177 -5.16 3.34 1.30
N ASN A 178 -4.10 2.55 1.31
CA ASN A 178 -3.31 2.19 0.13
C ASN A 178 -3.69 0.77 -0.24
N VAL A 179 -4.10 0.52 -1.48
CA VAL A 179 -4.50 -0.81 -1.91
C VAL A 179 -3.87 -1.14 -3.24
N GLY A 180 -3.15 -2.25 -3.31
CA GLY A 180 -2.38 -2.63 -4.50
C GLY A 180 -1.73 -4.00 -4.36
N TYR A 181 -0.84 -4.28 -5.30
CA TYR A 181 -0.11 -5.54 -5.44
C TYR A 181 1.41 -5.35 -5.28
N GLY A 182 1.85 -4.19 -4.79
CA GLY A 182 3.26 -3.89 -4.64
C GLY A 182 3.96 -4.77 -3.61
N VAL A 183 5.28 -4.80 -3.72
CA VAL A 183 6.17 -5.61 -2.88
C VAL A 183 6.15 -5.20 -1.41
N ASP A 184 6.59 -6.12 -0.56
CA ASP A 184 6.97 -5.90 0.82
C ASP A 184 8.40 -5.40 0.79
N ALA A 185 8.73 -4.52 1.72
CA ALA A 185 10.12 -4.20 2.03
C ALA A 185 10.40 -4.50 3.50
N THR A 186 11.62 -4.93 3.79
CA THR A 186 12.09 -4.98 5.17
C THR A 186 11.90 -3.62 5.83
N LEU A 187 11.48 -3.57 7.10
CA LEU A 187 11.22 -2.30 7.79
C LEU A 187 12.50 -1.64 8.33
N ARG A 188 13.59 -2.40 8.47
CA ARG A 188 14.87 -1.95 9.04
C ARG A 188 16.04 -2.59 8.30
N GLY A 189 17.21 -1.98 8.46
CA GLY A 189 18.45 -2.49 7.88
C GLY A 189 18.47 -2.40 6.35
N LYS A 190 19.25 -3.28 5.72
CA LYS A 190 19.37 -3.33 4.25
C LYS A 190 18.00 -3.63 3.63
N PRO A 191 17.55 -2.86 2.62
CA PRO A 191 16.30 -3.13 1.94
C PRO A 191 16.34 -4.49 1.24
N HIS A 192 15.28 -5.25 1.43
CA HIS A 192 14.99 -6.48 0.69
C HIS A 192 13.53 -6.44 0.31
N TYR A 193 13.24 -6.80 -0.93
CA TYR A 193 11.90 -6.75 -1.50
C TYR A 193 11.44 -8.15 -1.87
N THR A 194 10.20 -8.45 -1.56
CA THR A 194 9.59 -9.75 -1.85
C THR A 194 8.26 -9.47 -2.54
N PHE A 195 7.92 -10.27 -3.55
CA PHE A 195 6.65 -10.20 -4.25
C PHE A 195 5.91 -11.53 -4.07
N ASP A 196 4.64 -11.49 -3.66
CA ASP A 196 3.78 -12.68 -3.52
C ASP A 196 2.52 -12.63 -4.40
N GLY A 197 2.33 -11.57 -5.20
CA GLY A 197 1.15 -11.42 -6.06
C GLY A 197 -0.17 -11.21 -5.32
N VAL A 198 -0.20 -10.99 -4.01
CA VAL A 198 -1.44 -10.84 -3.24
C VAL A 198 -1.82 -9.37 -3.11
N ARG A 199 -3.08 -9.04 -3.39
CA ARG A 199 -3.65 -7.71 -3.17
C ARG A 199 -3.78 -7.40 -1.69
N LYS A 200 -3.18 -6.30 -1.27
CA LYS A 200 -3.10 -5.93 0.14
C LYS A 200 -3.51 -4.49 0.37
N VAL A 201 -3.84 -4.21 1.62
CA VAL A 201 -4.21 -2.88 2.10
C VAL A 201 -3.31 -2.47 3.25
N SER A 202 -2.80 -1.23 3.21
CA SER A 202 -2.17 -0.58 4.37
C SER A 202 -2.81 0.78 4.62
N GLN A 203 -2.32 1.45 5.65
CA GLN A 203 -2.73 2.80 6.00
C GLN A 203 -1.53 3.73 6.00
N SER A 204 -1.71 4.97 5.56
CA SER A 204 -0.71 6.02 5.71
C SER A 204 -1.37 7.34 6.14
N PRO A 205 -0.81 8.05 7.13
CA PRO A 205 -1.28 9.39 7.47
C PRO A 205 -0.99 10.40 6.35
N PHE A 206 -1.87 11.39 6.25
CA PHE A 206 -1.61 12.61 5.48
C PHE A 206 -0.28 13.24 5.91
N GLN A 207 0.55 13.63 4.95
CA GLN A 207 1.78 14.38 5.21
C GLN A 207 1.70 15.81 4.69
N ALA A 208 1.35 15.98 3.41
CA ALA A 208 1.28 17.28 2.77
C ALA A 208 0.40 17.25 1.52
N LEU A 209 -0.06 18.43 1.10
CA LEU A 209 -0.75 18.65 -0.15
C LEU A 209 0.01 19.70 -0.96
N GLU A 210 0.33 19.37 -2.20
CA GLU A 210 0.79 20.31 -3.22
C GLU A 210 -0.29 20.43 -4.32
N ARG A 211 -0.04 21.32 -5.29
CA ARG A 211 -0.99 21.57 -6.39
C ARG A 211 -1.44 20.30 -7.11
N PHE A 212 -0.51 19.39 -7.41
CA PHE A 212 -0.81 18.15 -8.14
C PHE A 212 -0.52 16.87 -7.35
N TRP A 213 0.00 17.02 -6.13
CA TRP A 213 0.55 15.90 -5.36
C TRP A 213 -0.11 15.80 -3.98
N LEU A 214 -0.58 14.61 -3.67
CA LEU A 214 -0.87 14.19 -2.31
C LEU A 214 0.36 13.44 -1.79
N TRP A 215 0.85 13.83 -0.62
CA TRP A 215 1.95 13.15 0.05
C TRP A 215 1.43 12.41 1.26
N LEU A 216 1.80 11.14 1.36
CA LEU A 216 1.46 10.28 2.49
C LEU A 216 2.72 9.85 3.23
N ASN A 217 2.64 9.81 4.56
CA ASN A 217 3.73 9.37 5.41
C ASN A 217 3.66 7.84 5.57
N MET A 218 4.63 7.14 4.99
CA MET A 218 4.74 5.67 5.11
C MET A 218 5.82 5.23 6.10
N ASN A 219 6.34 6.15 6.92
CA ASN A 219 7.35 5.82 7.90
C ASN A 219 6.75 4.95 9.01
N SER A 220 6.85 3.64 8.82
CA SER A 220 6.33 2.63 9.73
C SER A 220 6.99 2.69 11.12
N HIS A 221 8.23 3.17 11.22
CA HIS A 221 8.87 3.37 12.52
C HIS A 221 8.24 4.52 13.30
N ALA A 222 7.87 5.61 12.63
CA ALA A 222 7.26 6.77 13.26
C ALA A 222 5.76 6.62 13.51
N THR A 223 5.05 5.91 12.62
CA THR A 223 3.58 5.86 12.62
C THR A 223 3.02 4.53 13.12
N GLY A 224 3.79 3.45 13.07
CA GLY A 224 3.28 2.08 13.23
C GLY A 224 2.42 1.59 12.06
N LEU A 225 2.27 2.40 11.00
CA LEU A 225 1.46 2.12 9.83
C LEU A 225 2.35 1.76 8.64
N GLY A 226 1.81 1.84 7.43
CA GLY A 226 2.39 1.28 6.21
C GLY A 226 2.40 2.24 5.04
N GLY A 227 2.61 1.72 3.84
CA GLY A 227 2.53 2.48 2.60
C GLY A 227 2.89 1.67 1.37
N ASP A 228 2.90 2.34 0.23
CA ASP A 228 3.19 1.74 -1.07
C ASP A 228 4.65 1.33 -1.23
N CYS A 229 4.91 0.46 -2.19
CA CYS A 229 6.25 0.16 -2.69
C CYS A 229 6.21 -0.18 -4.19
N PHE A 230 7.30 -0.74 -4.71
CA PHE A 230 7.40 -1.14 -6.12
C PHE A 230 6.25 -2.07 -6.52
N GLY A 231 5.58 -1.77 -7.64
CA GLY A 231 4.38 -2.48 -8.12
C GLY A 231 3.05 -1.83 -7.70
N ASP A 232 3.07 -0.90 -6.73
CA ASP A 232 1.86 -0.13 -6.36
C ASP A 232 1.61 1.07 -7.24
N SER A 233 2.49 1.39 -8.18
CA SER A 233 2.26 2.42 -9.17
C SER A 233 0.88 2.28 -9.82
N GLY A 234 0.10 3.38 -9.84
CA GLY A 234 -1.29 3.40 -10.30
C GLY A 234 -2.33 3.02 -9.24
N SER A 235 -1.94 2.46 -8.09
CA SER A 235 -2.85 2.08 -7.00
C SER A 235 -3.65 3.28 -6.48
N PRO A 236 -4.93 3.09 -6.13
CA PRO A 236 -5.78 4.17 -5.63
C PRO A 236 -5.49 4.56 -4.17
N LYS A 237 -5.79 5.82 -3.85
CA LYS A 237 -5.88 6.36 -2.48
C LYS A 237 -7.32 6.58 -2.05
N PHE A 238 -7.72 5.90 -1.00
CA PHE A 238 -9.02 6.09 -0.34
C PHE A 238 -8.85 6.90 0.94
N PHE A 239 -9.89 7.62 1.36
CA PHE A 239 -9.99 8.03 2.76
C PHE A 239 -10.36 6.81 3.60
N ASP A 240 -9.77 6.69 4.79
CA ASP A 240 -10.26 5.72 5.76
C ASP A 240 -11.74 6.00 6.09
N GLY A 241 -12.55 4.94 6.08
CA GLY A 241 -14.02 5.01 6.17
C GLY A 241 -14.77 5.31 4.86
N ASN A 242 -14.10 5.55 3.73
CA ASN A 242 -14.74 5.67 2.42
C ASN A 242 -13.95 4.96 1.31
N THR A 243 -14.23 3.67 1.12
CA THR A 243 -13.59 2.80 0.12
C THR A 243 -14.25 2.83 -1.26
N SER A 244 -15.12 3.80 -1.53
CA SER A 244 -15.83 3.95 -2.80
C SER A 244 -15.37 5.14 -3.64
N LEU A 245 -14.52 6.00 -3.07
CA LEU A 245 -14.00 7.22 -3.68
C LEU A 245 -12.47 7.16 -3.67
N ILE A 246 -11.86 7.31 -4.84
CA ILE A 246 -10.40 7.40 -4.98
C ILE A 246 -10.02 8.84 -5.26
N VAL A 247 -9.00 9.36 -4.57
CA VAL A 247 -8.64 10.79 -4.67
C VAL A 247 -7.29 11.05 -5.33
N ALA A 248 -6.43 10.03 -5.36
CA ALA A 248 -5.12 10.08 -5.98
C ALA A 248 -4.70 8.68 -6.43
N THR A 249 -3.69 8.59 -7.29
CA THR A 249 -3.03 7.35 -7.71
C THR A 249 -1.54 7.41 -7.41
N VAL A 250 -0.94 6.28 -7.02
CA VAL A 250 0.50 6.22 -6.73
C VAL A 250 1.31 6.52 -7.98
N THR A 251 2.23 7.49 -7.87
CA THR A 251 3.21 7.80 -8.91
C THR A 251 4.59 7.31 -8.51
N THR A 252 5.04 7.69 -7.32
CA THR A 252 6.39 7.37 -6.84
C THR A 252 6.46 7.48 -5.32
N GLY A 253 7.64 7.25 -4.76
CA GLY A 253 7.90 7.37 -3.34
C GLY A 253 9.39 7.45 -3.07
N ASP A 254 9.78 7.31 -1.80
CA ASP A 254 11.20 7.12 -1.50
C ASP A 254 11.68 5.76 -2.01
N ALA A 255 12.92 5.70 -2.51
CA ALA A 255 13.48 4.51 -3.16
C ALA A 255 13.60 3.27 -2.22
N VAL A 256 13.35 3.44 -0.92
CA VAL A 256 13.46 2.39 0.09
C VAL A 256 12.08 1.93 0.58
N CYS A 257 10.99 2.59 0.18
CA CYS A 257 9.63 2.34 0.64
C CYS A 257 9.48 2.45 2.17
N ARG A 258 10.02 3.51 2.78
CA ARG A 258 10.00 3.68 4.25
C ARG A 258 9.75 5.10 4.73
N ALA A 259 9.52 6.06 3.83
CA ALA A 259 9.36 7.45 4.22
C ALA A 259 8.07 8.05 3.63
N THR A 260 7.94 8.07 2.32
CA THR A 260 6.88 8.85 1.66
C THR A 260 6.30 8.15 0.44
N SER A 261 4.98 8.25 0.29
CA SER A 261 4.31 8.04 -0.99
C SER A 261 3.99 9.40 -1.61
N LYS A 262 4.13 9.51 -2.92
CA LYS A 262 3.81 10.69 -3.71
C LYS A 262 2.79 10.30 -4.77
N ASP A 263 1.58 10.82 -4.60
CA ASP A 263 0.39 10.38 -5.32
C ASP A 263 -0.14 11.51 -6.20
N TYR A 264 -0.41 11.21 -7.48
CA TYR A 264 -0.97 12.16 -8.42
C TYR A 264 -2.46 12.37 -8.16
N ARG A 265 -2.84 13.63 -7.94
CA ARG A 265 -4.20 14.02 -7.54
C ARG A 265 -5.19 13.91 -8.70
N LEU A 266 -6.30 13.19 -8.48
CA LEU A 266 -7.36 12.99 -9.48
C LEU A 266 -8.40 14.12 -9.52
N ASP A 267 -8.36 15.05 -8.56
CA ASP A 267 -9.28 16.19 -8.46
C ASP A 267 -8.78 17.45 -9.19
N THR A 268 -7.58 17.40 -9.77
CA THR A 268 -6.93 18.51 -10.48
C THR A 268 -7.53 18.72 -11.86
N SER A 269 -7.40 19.93 -12.41
CA SER A 269 -7.94 20.24 -13.74
C SER A 269 -7.30 19.43 -14.85
N THR A 270 -6.00 19.12 -14.76
CA THR A 270 -5.25 18.37 -15.77
C THR A 270 -5.61 16.89 -15.75
N ALA A 271 -5.59 16.24 -14.57
CA ALA A 271 -6.06 14.86 -14.44
C ALA A 271 -7.51 14.70 -14.93
N ARG A 272 -8.40 15.62 -14.54
CA ARG A 272 -9.80 15.59 -14.98
C ARG A 272 -9.98 15.84 -16.47
N ALA A 273 -9.18 16.72 -17.09
CA ALA A 273 -9.24 16.95 -18.53
C ALA A 273 -8.90 15.67 -19.33
N PHE A 274 -7.95 14.87 -18.86
CA PHE A 274 -7.66 13.56 -19.44
C PHE A 274 -8.79 12.55 -19.16
N LEU A 275 -9.14 12.33 -17.89
CA LEU A 275 -10.13 11.31 -17.49
C LEU A 275 -11.53 11.57 -18.07
N GLY A 276 -11.92 12.83 -18.23
CA GLY A 276 -13.20 13.23 -18.80
C GLY A 276 -13.40 12.82 -20.26
N GLN A 277 -12.35 12.37 -20.95
CA GLN A 277 -12.45 11.79 -22.30
C GLN A 277 -12.97 10.35 -22.27
N PHE A 278 -12.86 9.65 -21.14
CA PHE A 278 -13.16 8.23 -21.01
C PHE A 278 -14.33 7.92 -20.08
N VAL A 279 -14.60 8.81 -19.11
CA VAL A 279 -15.69 8.64 -18.14
C VAL A 279 -16.44 9.94 -17.89
N SER A 280 -17.68 9.84 -17.44
CA SER A 280 -18.41 10.99 -16.92
C SER A 280 -17.85 11.39 -15.56
N LEU A 281 -17.43 12.65 -15.43
CA LEU A 281 -16.91 13.19 -14.18
C LEU A 281 -18.03 13.75 -13.30
N PRO A 282 -17.92 13.63 -11.97
CA PRO A 282 -18.77 14.34 -11.03
C PRO A 282 -18.43 15.83 -10.97
#